data_AF-A0A1I7G7L0-F1
#
_entry.id   AF-A0A1I7G7L0-F1
#
_cell.length_a   1.000
_cell.length_b   1.000
_cell.length_c   1.000
_cell.angle_alpha   90.00
_cell.angle_beta   90.00
_cell.angle_gamma   90.00
#
_symmetry.space_group_name_H-M   'P 1'
#
loop_
_entity.id
_entity.type
_entity.pdbx_description
1 polymer ?
#
loop_
_entity_poly.entity_id
_entity_poly.type
_entity_poly.pdbx_seq_one_letter_code
_entity_poly.pdbx_strand_id
1 'polypeptide(L)'
;MLNIFLVILSGVATGYAVRKVPFVKHAGSVITLVIALLLFFMGVSVGTNDQVLATFSTIGIEALIITIGGTSGTLLCAWLLYSTLFKKGGEKS
;
A
#
# COMPACT_ATOMS: atom_id res chain seq x y z
N MET A 1 -8.80 10.02 17.05
CA MET A 1 -8.31 10.56 15.75
C MET A 1 -7.01 11.34 15.90
N LEU A 2 -6.94 12.37 16.74
CA LEU A 2 -5.73 13.18 16.94
C LEU A 2 -4.49 12.35 17.37
N ASN A 3 -4.67 11.33 18.21
CA ASN A 3 -3.58 10.40 18.57
C ASN A 3 -2.93 9.70 17.36
N ILE A 4 -3.70 9.34 16.35
CA ILE A 4 -3.18 8.66 15.16
C ILE A 4 -2.28 9.64 14.38
N PHE A 5 -2.74 10.89 14.24
CA PHE A 5 -1.94 11.95 13.64
C PHE A 5 -0.64 12.20 14.41
N LEU A 6 -0.69 12.24 15.75
CA LEU A 6 0.52 12.41 16.57
C LEU A 6 1.49 11.24 16.41
N VAL A 7 0.99 10.00 16.34
CA VAL A 7 1.83 8.83 16.09
C VAL A 7 2.50 8.91 14.72
N ILE A 8 1.77 9.26 13.66
CA ILE A 8 2.33 9.44 12.32
C ILE A 8 3.40 10.54 12.32
N LEU A 9 3.10 11.69 12.94
CA LEU A 9 4.03 12.82 13.03
C LEU A 9 5.31 12.45 13.79
N SER A 10 5.16 11.72 14.90
CA SER A 10 6.29 11.24 15.70
C SER A 10 7.13 10.21 14.93
N GLY A 11 6.51 9.35 14.12
CA GLY A 11 7.21 8.39 13.26
C GLY A 11 8.05 9.08 12.18
N VAL A 12 7.51 10.12 11.54
CA VAL A 12 8.24 10.93 10.56
C VAL A 12 9.40 11.69 11.23
N ALA A 13 9.15 12.32 12.38
CA ALA A 13 10.18 13.03 13.12
C ALA A 13 11.34 12.10 13.55
N THR A 14 11.00 10.91 14.06
CA THR A 14 11.97 9.89 14.45
C THR A 14 12.75 9.38 13.24
N GLY A 15 12.08 9.10 12.12
CA GLY A 15 12.73 8.70 10.87
C GLY A 15 13.69 9.77 10.32
N TYR A 16 13.34 11.05 10.48
CA TYR A 16 14.20 12.16 10.09
C TYR A 16 15.44 12.29 10.99
N ALA A 17 15.28 12.17 12.31
CA ALA A 17 16.39 12.24 13.27
C ALA A 17 17.42 11.12 13.06
N VAL A 18 16.96 9.91 12.74
CA VAL A 18 17.82 8.72 12.59
C VAL A 18 18.39 8.59 11.15
N ARG A 19 18.02 9.48 10.22
CA ARG A 19 18.45 9.45 8.80
C ARG A 19 19.97 9.41 8.59
N LYS A 20 20.75 9.95 9.52
CA LYS A 20 22.22 10.04 9.42
C LYS A 20 22.96 8.78 9.90
N VAL A 21 22.25 7.80 10.47
CA VAL A 21 22.86 6.61 11.07
C VAL A 21 23.10 5.56 9.97
N PRO A 22 24.32 4.98 9.83
CA PRO A 22 24.63 4.01 8.77
C PRO A 22 23.78 2.72 8.83
N PHE A 23 23.20 2.42 10.01
CA PHE A 23 22.26 1.32 10.20
C PHE A 23 20.97 1.46 9.38
N VAL A 24 20.54 2.70 9.07
CA VAL A 24 19.37 2.95 8.23
C VAL A 24 19.58 2.48 6.78
N LYS A 25 20.83 2.30 6.34
CA LYS A 25 21.13 1.72 5.02
C LYS A 25 20.64 0.26 4.91
N HIS A 26 20.58 -0.47 6.01
CA HIS A 26 20.02 -1.84 6.05
C HIS A 26 18.52 -1.87 6.39
N ALA A 27 17.91 -0.72 6.70
CA ALA A 27 16.50 -0.65 7.03
C ALA A 27 15.62 -1.22 5.90
N GLY A 28 15.99 -1.00 4.63
CA GLY A 28 15.26 -1.58 3.51
C GLY A 28 15.17 -3.12 3.56
N SER A 29 16.29 -3.79 3.86
CA SER A 29 16.32 -5.25 3.97
C SER A 29 15.54 -5.75 5.20
N VAL A 30 15.66 -5.04 6.33
CA VAL A 30 14.88 -5.34 7.54
C VAL A 30 13.38 -5.16 7.29
N ILE A 31 12.98 -4.08 6.61
CA ILE A 31 11.57 -3.83 6.25
C ILE A 31 11.04 -4.96 5.37
N THR A 32 11.78 -5.38 4.35
CA THR A 32 11.36 -6.50 3.50
C THR A 32 11.18 -7.78 4.31
N LEU A 33 12.12 -8.10 5.20
CA LEU A 33 12.04 -9.27 6.08
C LEU A 33 10.83 -9.19 7.01
N VAL A 34 10.58 -8.02 7.61
CA VAL A 34 9.43 -7.78 8.48
C VAL A 34 8.12 -7.88 7.70
N ILE A 35 8.01 -7.30 6.50
CA ILE A 35 6.82 -7.42 5.65
C ILE A 35 6.57 -8.90 5.31
N ALA A 36 7.60 -9.65 4.93
CA ALA A 36 7.46 -11.08 4.66
C ALA A 36 6.95 -11.85 5.89
N LEU A 37 7.48 -11.54 7.08
CA LEU A 37 7.07 -12.17 8.33
C LEU A 37 5.63 -11.78 8.72
N LEU A 38 5.26 -10.52 8.54
CA LEU A 38 3.89 -10.03 8.78
C LEU A 38 2.88 -10.67 7.80
N LEU A 39 3.24 -10.81 6.52
CA LEU A 39 2.40 -11.49 5.53
C LEU A 39 2.26 -12.97 5.87
N PHE A 40 3.33 -13.61 6.36
CA PHE A 40 3.27 -14.99 6.82
C PHE A 40 2.33 -15.13 8.03
N PHE A 41 2.46 -14.27 9.04
CA PHE A 41 1.57 -14.27 10.21
C PHE A 41 0.13 -13.96 9.83
N MET A 42 -0.09 -13.05 8.89
CA MET A 42 -1.41 -12.77 8.34
C MET A 42 -2.00 -14.04 7.71
N GLY A 43 -1.23 -14.73 6.87
CA GLY A 43 -1.66 -15.98 6.23
C GLY A 43 -2.03 -17.06 7.24
N VAL A 44 -1.22 -17.26 8.29
CA VAL A 44 -1.52 -18.22 9.37
C VAL A 44 -2.79 -17.83 10.12
N SER A 45 -2.90 -16.57 10.55
CA SER A 45 -4.07 -16.06 11.31
C SER A 45 -5.38 -16.22 10.55
N VAL A 46 -5.35 -15.93 9.24
CA VAL A 46 -6.50 -16.10 8.34
C VAL A 46 -6.80 -17.58 8.08
N GLY A 47 -5.76 -18.41 7.91
CA GLY A 47 -5.89 -19.83 7.59
C GLY A 47 -6.32 -20.71 8.75
N THR A 48 -6.12 -20.29 10.01
CA THR A 48 -6.57 -21.05 11.20
C THR A 48 -8.00 -20.71 11.63
N ASN A 49 -8.66 -19.76 10.95
CA ASN A 49 -9.98 -19.29 11.32
C ASN A 49 -11.04 -19.86 10.36
N ASP A 50 -11.78 -20.88 10.80
CA ASP A 50 -12.79 -21.57 9.99
C ASP A 50 -13.90 -20.62 9.48
N GLN A 51 -14.25 -19.60 10.25
CA GLN A 51 -15.24 -18.60 9.83
C GLN A 51 -14.72 -17.73 8.68
N VAL A 52 -13.44 -17.37 8.73
CA VAL A 52 -12.77 -16.62 7.67
C VAL A 52 -12.59 -17.52 6.44
N LEU A 53 -12.17 -18.78 6.60
CA LEU A 53 -12.05 -19.76 5.52
C LEU A 53 -13.38 -20.02 4.80
N ALA A 54 -14.47 -20.20 5.54
CA ALA A 54 -15.80 -20.42 4.96
C ALA A 54 -16.28 -19.21 4.13
N THR A 55 -15.95 -17.99 4.58
CA THR A 55 -16.32 -16.76 3.89
C THR A 55 -15.27 -16.32 2.85
N PHE A 56 -14.09 -16.96 2.85
CA PHE A 56 -12.94 -16.59 2.03
C PHE A 56 -13.25 -16.69 0.54
N SER A 57 -14.03 -17.70 0.14
CA SER A 57 -14.45 -17.84 -1.26
C SER A 57 -15.32 -16.66 -1.72
N THR A 58 -16.24 -16.19 -0.88
CA THR A 58 -17.11 -15.06 -1.19
C THR A 58 -16.32 -13.74 -1.17
N ILE A 59 -15.55 -13.50 -0.11
CA ILE A 59 -14.70 -12.31 0.04
C ILE A 59 -13.64 -12.26 -1.08
N GLY A 60 -13.10 -13.41 -1.46
CA GLY A 60 -12.08 -13.51 -2.51
C GLY A 60 -12.59 -13.07 -3.87
N ILE A 61 -13.80 -13.49 -4.26
CA ILE A 61 -14.42 -13.07 -5.52
C ILE A 61 -14.78 -11.58 -5.47
N GLU A 62 -15.37 -11.10 -4.37
CA GLU A 62 -15.68 -9.67 -4.21
C GLU A 62 -14.41 -8.81 -4.29
N ALA A 63 -13.36 -9.20 -3.57
CA ALA A 63 -12.08 -8.51 -3.58
C ALA A 63 -11.45 -8.51 -4.98
N LEU A 64 -11.58 -9.60 -5.73
CA LEU A 64 -11.05 -9.69 -7.10
C LEU A 64 -11.79 -8.73 -8.04
N ILE A 65 -13.13 -8.69 -7.97
CA ILE A 65 -13.94 -7.74 -8.76
C ILE A 65 -13.59 -6.29 -8.41
N ILE A 66 -13.51 -5.97 -7.11
CA ILE A 66 -13.14 -4.62 -6.63
C ILE A 66 -11.72 -4.27 -7.07
N THR A 67 -10.77 -5.20 -6.99
CA THR A 67 -9.38 -4.95 -7.38
C THR A 67 -9.25 -4.70 -8.88
N ILE A 68 -9.91 -5.52 -9.71
CA ILE A 68 -9.90 -5.33 -11.17
C ILE A 68 -10.61 -4.03 -11.54
N GLY A 69 -11.78 -3.77 -10.98
CA GLY A 69 -12.53 -2.54 -11.22
C GLY A 69 -11.76 -1.29 -10.78
N GLY A 70 -11.19 -1.31 -9.57
CA GLY A 70 -10.39 -0.21 -9.02
C GLY A 70 -9.09 0.03 -9.77
N THR A 71 -8.36 -1.03 -10.13
CA THR A 71 -7.11 -0.92 -10.90
C THR A 71 -7.38 -0.42 -12.31
N SER A 72 -8.39 -0.99 -12.98
CA SER A 72 -8.78 -0.55 -14.33
C SER A 72 -9.29 0.89 -14.32
N GLY A 73 -10.12 1.26 -13.35
CA GLY A 73 -10.60 2.63 -13.18
C GLY A 73 -9.47 3.62 -12.90
N THR A 74 -8.51 3.26 -12.04
CA THR A 74 -7.34 4.10 -11.77
C THR A 74 -6.47 4.28 -13.01
N LEU A 75 -6.25 3.21 -13.77
CA LEU A 75 -5.47 3.25 -15.02
C LEU A 75 -6.16 4.12 -16.08
N LEU A 76 -7.48 4.00 -16.23
CA LEU A 76 -8.29 4.83 -17.14
C LEU A 76 -8.25 6.30 -16.72
N CYS A 77 -8.42 6.61 -15.43
CA CYS A 77 -8.32 7.97 -14.93
C CYS A 77 -6.93 8.56 -15.14
N ALA A 78 -5.86 7.80 -14.87
CA ALA A 78 -4.48 8.22 -15.13
C ALA A 78 -4.23 8.49 -16.62
N TRP A 79 -4.77 7.65 -17.50
CA TRP A 79 -4.67 7.81 -18.95
C TRP A 79 -5.46 9.03 -19.45
N LEU A 80 -6.66 9.27 -18.92
CA LEU A 80 -7.45 10.46 -19.24
C LEU A 80 -6.77 11.74 -18.75
N LEU A 81 -6.21 11.74 -17.54
CA LEU A 81 -5.42 12.85 -17.00
C LEU A 81 -4.20 13.12 -17.91
N TYR A 82 -3.49 12.09 -18.33
CA TYR A 82 -2.37 12.23 -19.26
C TYR A 82 -2.82 12.79 -20.62
N SER A 83 -3.89 12.25 -21.20
CA SER A 83 -4.40 12.71 -22.50
C SER A 83 -4.97 14.14 -22.46
N THR A 84 -5.58 14.57 -21.35
CA THR A 84 -6.19 15.91 -21.25
C THR A 84 -5.22 16.99 -20.78
N LEU A 85 -4.34 16.68 -19.81
CA LEU A 85 -3.39 17.65 -19.25
C LEU A 85 -2.06 17.68 -20.02
N PHE A 86 -1.51 16.53 -20.41
CA PHE A 86 -0.22 16.48 -21.13
C PHE A 86 -0.38 16.71 -22.63
N LYS A 87 -1.44 16.20 -23.29
CA LYS A 87 -1.64 16.43 -24.74
C LYS A 87 -1.98 17.88 -25.09
N LYS A 88 -2.54 18.65 -24.14
CA LYS A 88 -2.90 20.07 -24.35
C LYS A 88 -1.73 21.04 -24.06
N GLY A 89 -0.64 20.54 -23.48
CA GLY A 89 0.60 21.30 -23.21
C GLY A 89 1.67 21.19 -24.31
N GLY A 90 1.46 20.34 -25.33
CA GLY A 90 2.44 20.08 -26.40
C GLY A 90 2.33 20.99 -27.64
N GLU A 91 1.42 21.98 -27.66
CA GLU A 91 1.22 22.86 -28.82
C GLU A 91 1.36 24.35 -28.46
N LYS A 92 2.32 24.67 -27.58
CA LYS A 92 2.85 26.02 -27.38
C LYS A 92 4.34 25.95 -27.02
N SER A 93 5.17 25.61 -28.00
CA SER A 93 6.54 26.12 -28.07
C SER A 93 6.86 26.48 -29.50
#